data_AF-A0A7W1S986-F1
#
_entry.id   AF-A0A7W1S986-F1
#
_cell.length_a   1.000
_cell.length_b   1.000
_cell.length_c   1.000
_cell.angle_alpha   90.00
_cell.angle_beta   90.00
_cell.angle_gamma   90.00
#
_symmetry.space_group_name_H-M   'P 1'
#
loop_
_entity.id
_entity.type
_entity.pdbx_description
1 polymer ?
#
loop_
_entity_poly.entity_id
_entity_poly.type
_entity_poly.pdbx_seq_one_letter_code
_entity_poly.pdbx_strand_id
1 'polypeptide(L)'
;MKHHLKTIFAFTFILWLAPALVLAQINSCPEIVSKALSEADAACKQTGRNQACYGNFNLQATGQPGAENFSFNEVGDIVNIADVQSLKLSPMNVDKGQWGVALMKLQVNIPNTLPGQNVTFLLFGDVEITNAVNT
;
A
#
# COMPACT_ATOMS: atom_id res chain seq x y z
N MET A 1 -29.49 -21.99 -48.04
CA MET A 1 -28.03 -22.28 -48.00
C MET A 1 -27.16 -21.07 -47.64
N LYS A 2 -27.31 -19.90 -48.28
CA LYS A 2 -26.51 -18.68 -47.97
C LYS A 2 -26.72 -18.11 -46.55
N HIS A 3 -27.92 -18.24 -45.97
CA HIS A 3 -28.22 -17.78 -44.61
C HIS A 3 -27.54 -18.64 -43.54
N HIS A 4 -27.59 -19.98 -43.68
CA HIS A 4 -26.94 -20.91 -42.76
C HIS A 4 -25.41 -20.76 -42.73
N LEU A 5 -24.80 -20.46 -43.89
CA LEU A 5 -23.35 -20.22 -43.99
C LEU A 5 -22.92 -18.95 -43.25
N LYS A 6 -23.72 -17.88 -43.29
CA LYS A 6 -23.46 -16.64 -42.54
C LYS A 6 -23.63 -16.83 -41.02
N THR A 7 -24.66 -17.56 -40.60
CA THR A 7 -24.85 -17.87 -39.17
C THR A 7 -23.77 -18.78 -38.61
N ILE A 8 -23.29 -19.76 -39.39
CA ILE A 8 -22.16 -20.61 -38.99
C ILE A 8 -20.90 -19.75 -38.83
N PHE A 9 -20.59 -18.89 -39.81
CA PHE A 9 -19.41 -18.02 -39.73
C PHE A 9 -19.45 -17.03 -38.54
N ALA A 10 -20.64 -16.51 -38.21
CA ALA A 10 -20.82 -15.64 -37.05
C ALA A 10 -20.65 -16.39 -35.71
N PHE A 11 -21.16 -17.63 -35.60
CA PHE A 11 -20.99 -18.46 -34.41
C PHE A 11 -19.54 -18.90 -34.19
N THR A 12 -18.81 -19.24 -35.25
CA THR A 12 -17.39 -19.62 -35.15
C THR A 12 -16.51 -18.44 -34.73
N PHE A 13 -16.85 -17.21 -35.15
CA PHE A 13 -16.14 -16.00 -34.73
C PHE A 13 -16.33 -15.70 -33.23
N ILE A 14 -17.57 -15.84 -32.72
CA ILE A 14 -17.88 -15.64 -31.29
C ILE A 14 -17.18 -16.70 -30.42
N LEU A 15 -17.11 -17.95 -30.89
CA LEU A 15 -16.44 -19.04 -30.17
C LEU A 15 -14.92 -18.85 -30.07
N TRP A 16 -14.31 -18.09 -31.00
CA TRP A 16 -12.88 -17.81 -31.02
C TRP A 16 -12.47 -16.62 -30.12
N LEU A 17 -13.41 -15.73 -29.77
CA LEU A 17 -13.20 -14.58 -28.88
C LEU A 17 -13.35 -14.92 -27.39
N ALA A 18 -13.98 -16.05 -27.05
CA ALA A 18 -14.21 -16.47 -25.67
C ALA A 18 -12.94 -16.71 -24.81
N PRO A 19 -11.80 -17.22 -25.33
CA PRO A 19 -10.63 -17.49 -24.50
C PRO A 19 -9.94 -16.22 -23.94
N ALA A 20 -10.13 -15.06 -24.56
CA ALA A 20 -9.47 -13.82 -24.16
C ALA A 20 -10.03 -13.22 -22.86
N LEU A 21 -11.28 -13.54 -22.50
CA LEU A 21 -11.96 -12.97 -21.33
C LEU A 21 -11.49 -13.59 -20.00
N VAL A 22 -10.93 -14.81 -20.02
CA VAL A 22 -10.59 -15.57 -18.81
C VAL A 22 -9.26 -15.10 -18.18
N LEU A 23 -8.35 -14.51 -18.96
CA LEU A 23 -7.03 -14.08 -18.48
C LEU A 23 -7.06 -12.76 -17.68
N ALA A 24 -8.16 -12.00 -17.70
CA ALA A 24 -8.24 -10.69 -17.06
C ALA A 24 -8.44 -10.74 -15.53
N GLN A 25 -8.85 -11.89 -14.98
CA GLN A 25 -9.26 -11.97 -13.57
C GLN A 25 -8.19 -12.53 -12.62
N ILE A 26 -7.12 -13.13 -13.15
CA ILE A 26 -6.13 -13.87 -12.34
C ILE A 26 -4.92 -12.98 -11.94
N ASN A 27 -4.73 -11.82 -12.58
CA ASN A 27 -3.54 -10.97 -12.40
C ASN A 27 -3.77 -9.73 -11.50
N SER A 28 -4.91 -9.62 -10.81
CA SER A 28 -5.23 -8.43 -10.02
C SER A 28 -4.31 -8.24 -8.80
N CYS A 29 -3.87 -9.31 -8.13
CA CYS A 29 -3.06 -9.18 -6.92
C CYS A 29 -1.65 -8.59 -7.17
N PRO A 30 -0.85 -9.09 -8.15
CA PRO A 30 0.45 -8.48 -8.46
C PRO A 30 0.36 -7.02 -8.89
N GLU A 31 -0.71 -6.64 -9.60
CA GLU A 31 -0.94 -5.25 -10.01
C GLU A 31 -1.22 -4.34 -8.81
N ILE A 32 -2.04 -4.79 -7.85
CA ILE A 32 -2.32 -4.04 -6.62
C ILE A 32 -1.03 -3.78 -5.82
N VAL A 33 -0.19 -4.81 -5.66
CA VAL A 33 1.11 -4.69 -4.97
C VAL A 33 1.99 -3.67 -5.67
N SER A 34 2.17 -3.81 -6.98
CA SER A 34 3.00 -2.91 -7.79
C SER A 34 2.53 -1.46 -7.70
N LYS A 35 1.22 -1.24 -7.82
CA LYS A 35 0.59 0.08 -7.73
C LYS A 35 0.80 0.71 -6.34
N ALA A 36 0.46 -0.02 -5.27
CA ALA A 36 0.56 0.49 -3.91
C ALA A 36 2.01 0.84 -3.53
N LEU A 37 2.98 0.01 -3.91
CA LEU A 37 4.41 0.30 -3.67
C LEU A 37 4.91 1.47 -4.50
N SER A 38 4.49 1.60 -5.76
CA SER A 38 4.86 2.75 -6.59
C SER A 38 4.24 4.06 -6.09
N GLU A 39 3.01 4.02 -5.58
CA GLU A 39 2.34 5.17 -4.99
C GLU A 39 3.02 5.58 -3.69
N ALA A 40 3.37 4.62 -2.83
CA ALA A 40 4.12 4.87 -1.61
C ALA A 40 5.51 5.44 -1.89
N ASP A 41 6.24 4.91 -2.89
CA ASP A 41 7.54 5.46 -3.30
C ASP A 41 7.39 6.92 -3.75
N ALA A 42 6.38 7.23 -4.57
CA ALA A 42 6.13 8.58 -5.06
C ALA A 42 5.72 9.56 -3.95
N ALA A 43 4.80 9.16 -3.07
CA ALA A 43 4.28 9.99 -1.99
C ALA A 43 5.32 10.21 -0.89
N CYS A 44 6.13 9.19 -0.57
CA CYS A 44 7.02 9.21 0.59
C CYS A 44 8.47 9.63 0.27
N LYS A 45 8.75 10.19 -0.92
CA LYS A 45 10.12 10.62 -1.31
C LYS A 45 10.76 11.56 -0.30
N GLN A 46 9.96 12.46 0.27
CA GLN A 46 10.42 13.50 1.19
C GLN A 46 10.54 13.03 2.64
N THR A 47 10.21 11.76 2.94
CA THR A 47 10.30 11.23 4.31
C THR A 47 11.73 11.39 4.82
N GLY A 48 11.87 12.16 5.90
CA GLY A 48 13.12 12.44 6.57
C GLY A 48 13.44 11.43 7.65
N ARG A 49 14.43 11.75 8.46
CA ARG A 49 14.87 10.93 9.60
C ARG A 49 13.86 11.04 10.75
N ASN A 50 13.58 9.92 11.42
CA ASN A 50 12.61 9.80 12.52
C ASN A 50 11.20 10.23 12.13
N GLN A 51 10.80 9.94 10.89
CA GLN A 51 9.49 10.28 10.35
C GLN A 51 8.78 9.04 9.81
N ALA A 52 7.45 9.10 9.87
CA ALA A 52 6.53 8.17 9.23
C ALA A 52 5.80 8.90 8.10
N CYS A 53 5.58 8.20 7.00
CA CYS A 53 4.83 8.67 5.85
C CYS A 53 3.65 7.75 5.56
N TYR A 54 2.51 8.36 5.28
CA TYR A 54 1.30 7.69 4.83
C TYR A 54 1.48 7.33 3.35
N GLY A 55 1.88 6.08 3.08
CA GLY A 55 2.29 5.66 1.74
C GLY A 55 1.14 5.27 0.82
N ASN A 56 0.18 4.50 1.31
CA ASN A 56 -0.97 4.09 0.51
C ASN A 56 -2.16 3.69 1.38
N PHE A 57 -3.32 4.26 1.03
CA PHE A 57 -4.70 3.90 1.38
C PHE A 57 -5.00 3.26 2.75
N ASN A 58 -5.93 3.86 3.51
CA ASN A 58 -6.60 3.29 4.68
C ASN A 58 -5.68 2.90 5.86
N LEU A 59 -4.84 3.85 6.26
CA LEU A 59 -4.12 3.85 7.53
C LEU A 59 -4.93 4.59 8.59
N GLN A 60 -4.83 4.13 9.83
CA GLN A 60 -5.38 4.79 11.00
C GLN A 60 -4.25 5.02 11.99
N ALA A 61 -4.05 6.26 12.42
CA ALA A 61 -3.06 6.59 13.42
C ALA A 61 -3.66 7.40 14.56
N THR A 62 -3.12 7.16 15.75
CA THR A 62 -3.43 7.95 16.95
C THR A 62 -2.17 8.73 17.31
N GLY A 63 -2.32 10.02 17.54
CA GLY A 63 -1.24 10.89 18.00
C GLY A 63 -0.98 10.71 19.50
N GLN A 64 0.25 10.94 19.95
CA GLN A 64 0.60 10.96 21.37
C GLN A 64 -0.15 12.09 22.10
N PRO A 65 -0.45 11.93 23.40
CA PRO A 65 -0.92 13.03 24.23
C PRO A 65 0.06 14.21 24.16
N GLY A 66 -0.43 15.39 23.75
CA GLY A 66 0.39 16.59 23.60
C GLY A 66 1.05 16.78 22.23
N ALA A 67 0.84 15.87 21.27
CA ALA A 67 1.21 16.10 19.88
C ALA A 67 0.29 17.17 19.27
N GLU A 68 0.75 18.42 19.22
CA GLU A 68 0.02 19.51 18.59
C GLU A 68 -0.03 19.32 17.07
N ASN A 69 -1.21 19.55 16.48
CA ASN A 69 -1.42 19.48 15.02
C ASN A 69 -1.05 18.14 14.36
N PHE A 70 -1.20 17.02 15.09
CA PHE A 70 -1.01 15.69 14.54
C PHE A 70 -2.03 15.42 13.41
N SER A 71 -1.56 15.32 12.17
CA SER A 71 -2.37 14.93 11.00
C SER A 71 -1.65 13.83 10.22
N PHE A 72 -2.29 12.67 10.14
CA PHE A 72 -1.75 11.51 9.43
C PHE A 72 -2.92 10.71 8.81
N ASN A 73 -3.64 11.37 7.92
CA ASN A 73 -4.94 10.94 7.43
C ASN A 73 -4.99 10.77 5.91
N GLU A 74 -4.05 11.36 5.16
CA GLU A 74 -4.01 11.30 3.71
C GLU A 74 -2.65 10.87 3.14
N VAL A 75 -2.67 10.35 1.92
CA VAL A 75 -1.45 9.87 1.24
C VAL A 75 -0.47 11.01 1.04
N GLY A 76 0.77 10.80 1.48
CA GLY A 76 1.83 11.80 1.47
C GLY A 76 1.95 12.60 2.77
N ASP A 77 1.05 12.43 3.74
CA ASP A 77 1.24 12.97 5.09
C ASP A 77 2.54 12.43 5.69
N ILE A 78 3.32 13.33 6.27
CA ILE A 78 4.57 13.00 6.96
C ILE A 78 4.51 13.58 8.37
N VAL A 79 4.71 12.72 9.37
CA VAL A 79 4.73 13.09 10.79
C VAL A 79 6.00 12.59 11.46
N ASN A 80 6.37 13.20 12.59
CA ASN A 80 7.45 12.64 13.40
C ASN A 80 6.97 11.35 14.06
N ILE A 81 7.82 10.32 14.07
CA ILE A 81 7.46 9.05 14.70
C ILE A 81 7.24 9.19 16.21
N ALA A 82 7.88 10.18 16.83
CA ALA A 82 7.72 10.48 18.25
C ALA A 82 6.29 10.93 18.58
N ASP A 83 5.58 11.51 17.61
CA ASP A 83 4.21 11.99 17.77
C ASP A 83 3.18 10.88 17.52
N VAL A 84 3.60 9.72 17.00
CA VAL A 84 2.72 8.57 16.74
C VAL A 84 2.63 7.69 17.99
N GLN A 85 1.41 7.50 18.49
CA GLN A 85 1.11 6.57 19.58
C GLN A 85 0.81 5.17 19.04
N SER A 86 -0.04 5.07 18.03
CA SER A 86 -0.37 3.81 17.37
C SER A 86 -0.58 4.04 15.89
N LEU A 87 -0.21 3.05 15.07
CA LEU A 87 -0.49 3.04 13.63
C LEU A 87 -1.00 1.66 13.23
N LYS A 88 -2.14 1.65 12.55
CA LYS A 88 -2.79 0.46 12.01
C LYS A 88 -3.01 0.59 10.51
N LEU A 89 -2.58 -0.42 9.77
CA LEU A 89 -2.74 -0.51 8.32
C LEU A 89 -3.87 -1.49 7.99
N SER A 90 -4.50 -1.27 6.84
CA SER A 90 -5.54 -2.19 6.36
C SER A 90 -4.95 -3.33 5.52
N PRO A 91 -5.52 -4.55 5.63
CA PRO A 91 -5.19 -5.65 4.73
C PRO A 91 -5.49 -5.31 3.27
N MET A 92 -4.97 -6.13 2.36
CA MET A 92 -5.30 -6.02 0.95
C MET A 92 -6.79 -6.26 0.73
N ASN A 93 -7.42 -5.38 -0.05
CA ASN A 93 -8.76 -5.55 -0.57
C ASN A 93 -8.68 -5.65 -2.10
N VAL A 94 -8.83 -6.87 -2.62
CA VAL A 94 -8.73 -7.15 -4.05
C VAL A 94 -9.89 -6.52 -4.83
N ASP A 95 -11.09 -6.54 -4.26
CA ASP A 95 -12.30 -5.98 -4.89
C ASP A 95 -12.20 -4.46 -5.11
N LYS A 96 -11.54 -3.75 -4.18
CA LYS A 96 -11.32 -2.31 -4.24
C LYS A 96 -9.95 -1.92 -4.82
N GLY A 97 -9.07 -2.88 -5.06
CA GLY A 97 -7.69 -2.63 -5.49
C GLY A 97 -6.87 -1.81 -4.48
N GLN A 98 -7.07 -2.06 -3.18
CA GLN A 98 -6.48 -1.28 -2.08
C GLN A 98 -5.53 -2.13 -1.25
N TRP A 99 -4.45 -1.52 -0.76
CA TRP A 99 -3.53 -2.16 0.18
C TRP A 99 -2.87 -1.11 1.07
N GLY A 100 -2.96 -1.28 2.39
CA GLY A 100 -2.35 -0.35 3.33
C GLY A 100 -0.84 -0.42 3.25
N VAL A 101 -0.17 0.72 3.05
CA VAL A 101 1.30 0.84 3.05
C VAL A 101 1.73 2.09 3.83
N ALA A 102 2.70 1.94 4.72
CA ALA A 102 3.40 3.04 5.38
C ALA A 102 4.90 2.88 5.25
N LEU A 103 5.60 4.02 5.16
CA LEU A 103 7.05 4.07 5.16
C LEU A 103 7.52 4.82 6.39
N MET A 104 8.44 4.24 7.16
CA MET A 104 9.09 4.92 8.27
C MET A 104 10.59 4.92 8.08
N LYS A 105 11.25 6.02 8.43
CA LYS A 105 12.71 6.10 8.48
C LYS A 105 13.11 6.39 9.90
N LEU A 106 13.73 5.42 10.55
CA LEU A 106 14.03 5.45 11.98
C LEU A 106 15.53 5.35 12.22
N GLN A 107 16.01 6.09 13.22
CA GLN A 107 17.31 5.81 13.80
C GLN A 107 17.19 4.68 14.81
N VAL A 108 17.84 3.58 14.50
CA VAL A 108 17.83 2.40 15.36
C VAL A 108 19.26 2.00 15.71
N ASN A 109 19.44 1.50 16.92
CA ASN A 109 20.70 0.91 17.35
C ASN A 109 20.67 -0.59 17.08
N ILE A 110 21.22 -1.03 15.95
CA ILE A 110 21.26 -2.45 15.57
C ILE A 110 22.61 -3.04 16.03
N PRO A 111 22.63 -4.17 16.76
CA PRO A 111 23.86 -4.84 17.13
C PRO A 111 24.77 -5.09 15.91
N ASN A 112 26.08 -4.95 16.10
CA ASN A 112 27.08 -5.14 15.03
C ASN A 112 26.97 -4.15 13.85
N THR A 113 26.39 -2.96 14.08
CA THR A 113 26.39 -1.84 13.11
C THR A 113 26.86 -0.54 13.79
N LEU A 114 27.26 0.46 13.00
CA LEU A 114 27.62 1.77 13.56
C LEU A 114 26.37 2.49 14.08
N PRO A 115 26.39 3.07 15.30
CA PRO A 115 25.24 3.80 15.84
C PRO A 115 24.75 4.92 14.92
N GLY A 116 23.44 5.17 14.92
CA GLY A 116 22.82 6.28 14.20
C GLY A 116 22.44 5.98 12.74
N GLN A 117 22.46 4.72 12.32
CA GLN A 117 21.97 4.31 10.99
C GLN A 117 20.49 4.68 10.83
N ASN A 118 20.15 5.21 9.66
CA ASN A 118 18.77 5.48 9.28
C ASN A 118 18.23 4.24 8.55
N VAL A 119 17.29 3.54 9.17
CA VAL A 119 16.68 2.32 8.62
C VAL A 119 15.31 2.65 8.07
N THR A 120 15.06 2.22 6.85
CA THR A 120 13.73 2.31 6.24
C THR A 120 12.92 1.06 6.60
N PHE A 121 11.82 1.27 7.31
CA PHE A 121 10.78 0.27 7.53
C PHE A 121 9.68 0.49 6.50
N LEU A 122 9.34 -0.57 5.78
CA LEU A 122 8.18 -0.59 4.90
C LEU A 122 7.14 -1.52 5.53
N LEU A 123 6.03 -0.95 5.95
CA LEU A 123 4.90 -1.63 6.57
C LEU A 123 3.82 -1.83 5.52
N PHE A 124 3.22 -3.02 5.45
CA PHE A 124 2.16 -3.28 4.50
C PHE A 124 1.17 -4.35 4.99
N GLY A 125 -0.11 -4.22 4.62
CA GLY A 125 -1.17 -5.15 4.99
C GLY A 125 -1.70 -4.97 6.41
N ASP A 126 -2.17 -6.04 7.04
CA ASP A 126 -2.75 -6.01 8.39
C ASP A 126 -1.63 -5.93 9.45
N VAL A 127 -1.13 -4.73 9.65
CA VAL A 127 -0.04 -4.43 10.58
C VAL A 127 -0.53 -3.40 11.60
N GLU A 128 -0.24 -3.67 12.86
CA GLU A 128 -0.47 -2.76 13.96
C GLU A 128 0.83 -2.55 14.72
N ILE A 129 1.23 -1.29 14.88
CA ILE A 129 2.38 -0.88 15.69
C ILE A 129 1.93 0.05 16.80
N THR A 130 2.56 -0.07 17.96
CA THR A 130 2.30 0.76 19.12
C THR A 130 3.62 1.27 19.68
N ASN A 131 3.64 2.54 20.07
CA ASN A 131 4.76 3.12 20.78
C ASN A 131 4.79 2.57 22.21
N ALA A 132 5.84 1.83 22.54
CA ALA A 132 6.02 1.16 23.83
C ALA A 132 6.73 2.02 24.89
N VAL A 133 7.01 3.30 24.59
CA VAL A 133 7.57 4.24 25.56
C VAL A 133 6.46 4.68 26.51
N ASN A 134 6.60 4.33 27.79
CA ASN A 134 5.75 4.87 28.84
C ASN A 134 6.19 6.31 29.14
N THR A 135 5.26 7.25 29.02
CA THR A 135 5.45 8.64 29.46
C THR A 135 5.19 8.83 30.94
#